data_AF-A8HER6-F1
#
_entry.id   AF-A8HER6-F1
#
_cell.length_a   1.000
_cell.length_b   1.000
_cell.length_c   1.000
_cell.angle_alpha   90.00
_cell.angle_beta   90.00
_cell.angle_gamma   90.00
#
_symmetry.space_group_name_H-M   'P 1'
#
loop_
_entity.id
_entity.type
_entity.pdbx_description
1 polymer ?
#
loop_
_entity_poly.entity_id
_entity_poly.type
_entity_poly.pdbx_seq_one_letter_code
_entity_poly.pdbx_strand_id
1 'polypeptide(L)'
;QRMDTMSNILYYPQKPLASTHSMNYLKFRDLPAGQNAIVAIACYSGYNQEDSVIMNQSSIDRGLFRSLFYRTYIEQQQSVGFNALEEFEKPRRGEVMRTRPGTYEKLDDDGLVPPGVRVSGEDIIIGKTAPFQAPMQENAEGGQRTKDHTKRDVSAPLRSTEAGIIDRVLLTTTEGKRSVKVRTRTTKVPQIGDKFASRHGQKGTIGITYRQEDMPFTTDGVVPDLIINPHAIPSRMTIAHLIECLLSKVSTVTGQEGDATPFTDVTVSNISELLKFAGYQSRGFEMMHNGHTGRKLNAQVFLGPTY
;
A
#
# COMPACT_ATOMS: atom_id res chain seq x y z
N GLN A 1 -4.46 -16.08 -13.40
CA GLN A 1 -4.06 -15.34 -12.18
C GLN A 1 -2.59 -14.95 -12.33
N ARG A 2 -2.23 -13.66 -12.17
CA ARG A 2 -0.89 -13.13 -12.51
C ARG A 2 0.13 -13.34 -11.39
N MET A 3 1.41 -13.50 -11.74
CA MET A 3 2.57 -13.58 -10.84
C MET A 3 3.59 -12.51 -11.21
N ASP A 4 3.18 -11.25 -11.04
CA ASP A 4 4.08 -10.11 -11.23
C ASP A 4 5.10 -10.05 -10.08
N THR A 5 6.26 -9.44 -10.31
CA THR A 5 7.35 -9.36 -9.32
C THR A 5 6.92 -8.68 -8.03
N MET A 6 6.16 -7.59 -8.15
CA MET A 6 5.56 -6.85 -7.04
C MET A 6 4.19 -6.32 -7.45
N SER A 7 3.27 -6.21 -6.50
CA SER A 7 1.97 -5.56 -6.74
C SER A 7 1.46 -4.92 -5.47
N ASN A 8 0.89 -3.71 -5.59
CA ASN A 8 0.15 -3.05 -4.51
C ASN A 8 -1.32 -2.98 -4.92
N ILE A 9 -2.21 -3.50 -4.07
CA ILE A 9 -3.64 -3.54 -4.33
C ILE A 9 -4.36 -2.87 -3.16
N LEU A 10 -5.10 -1.80 -3.42
CA LEU A 10 -5.92 -1.14 -2.41
C LEU A 10 -7.10 -2.03 -1.99
N TYR A 11 -7.44 -2.07 -0.70
CA TYR A 11 -8.50 -2.94 -0.19
C TYR A 11 -9.88 -2.53 -0.71
N TYR A 12 -10.18 -1.22 -0.64
CA TYR A 12 -11.51 -0.68 -0.95
C TYR A 12 -11.38 0.51 -1.90
N PRO A 13 -10.99 0.30 -3.17
CA PRO A 13 -10.92 1.39 -4.14
C PRO A 13 -12.33 1.93 -4.43
N GLN A 14 -12.46 3.25 -4.52
CA GLN A 14 -13.73 3.93 -4.72
C GLN A 14 -13.74 4.74 -6.01
N LYS A 15 -14.94 4.97 -6.55
CA LYS A 15 -15.10 5.89 -7.69
C LYS A 15 -14.93 7.33 -7.19
N PRO A 16 -14.22 8.20 -7.92
CA PRO A 16 -14.17 9.62 -7.60
C PRO A 16 -15.56 10.24 -7.75
N LEU A 17 -15.95 11.11 -6.82
CA LEU A 17 -17.26 11.81 -6.87
C LEU A 17 -17.33 12.81 -8.02
N ALA A 18 -16.23 13.53 -8.26
CA ALA A 18 -16.06 14.42 -9.41
C ALA A 18 -15.18 13.74 -10.46
N SER A 19 -15.74 13.46 -11.64
CA SER A 19 -15.07 12.71 -12.71
C SER A 19 -15.16 13.44 -14.05
N THR A 20 -14.20 13.20 -14.94
CA THR A 20 -14.23 13.76 -16.29
C THR A 20 -14.86 12.77 -17.26
N HIS A 21 -15.44 13.26 -18.35
CA HIS A 21 -16.05 12.42 -19.36
C HIS A 21 -15.06 11.39 -19.95
N SER A 22 -13.78 11.77 -20.07
CA SER A 22 -12.70 10.88 -20.53
C SER A 22 -12.49 9.65 -19.63
N MET A 23 -12.76 9.75 -18.33
CA MET A 23 -12.58 8.65 -17.38
C MET A 23 -13.52 7.47 -17.67
N ASN A 24 -14.65 7.71 -18.34
CA ASN A 24 -15.57 6.66 -18.76
C ASN A 24 -15.01 5.81 -19.91
N TYR A 25 -14.29 6.43 -20.85
CA TYR A 25 -13.62 5.72 -21.94
C TYR A 25 -12.38 4.97 -21.46
N LEU A 26 -11.63 5.56 -20.52
CA LEU A 26 -10.47 4.93 -19.90
C LEU A 26 -10.82 3.83 -18.89
N LYS A 27 -12.11 3.64 -18.59
CA LYS A 27 -12.60 2.66 -17.59
C LYS A 27 -12.02 2.88 -16.19
N PHE A 28 -11.57 4.11 -15.88
CA PHE A 28 -11.05 4.44 -14.54
C PHE A 28 -12.14 4.30 -13.47
N ARG A 29 -13.39 4.52 -13.85
CA ARG A 29 -14.54 4.32 -12.96
C ARG A 29 -14.74 2.84 -12.60
N ASP A 30 -14.41 1.94 -13.51
CA ASP A 30 -14.56 0.50 -13.30
C ASP A 30 -13.33 -0.07 -12.57
N LEU A 31 -12.16 0.55 -12.75
CA LEU A 31 -10.90 0.21 -12.09
C LEU A 31 -10.28 1.44 -11.39
N PRO A 32 -10.87 1.90 -10.27
CA PRO A 32 -10.35 3.04 -9.53
C PRO A 32 -9.06 2.72 -8.76
N ALA A 33 -8.36 3.78 -8.36
CA ALA A 33 -7.02 3.71 -7.76
C ALA A 33 -6.87 4.44 -6.40
N GLY A 34 -7.96 4.95 -5.83
CA GLY A 34 -7.95 5.79 -4.63
C GLY A 34 -9.26 5.68 -3.83
N GLN A 35 -9.43 6.56 -2.86
CA GLN A 35 -10.61 6.64 -1.99
C GLN A 35 -11.01 8.10 -1.80
N ASN A 36 -12.31 8.35 -1.69
CA ASN A 36 -12.77 9.67 -1.29
C ASN A 36 -12.56 9.82 0.22
N ALA A 37 -11.88 10.89 0.62
CA ALA A 37 -11.63 11.25 2.01
C ALA A 37 -12.29 12.59 2.34
N ILE A 38 -12.78 12.75 3.56
CA ILE A 38 -13.25 14.05 4.05
C ILE A 38 -12.05 14.89 4.48
N VAL A 39 -11.78 15.97 3.75
CA VAL A 39 -10.62 16.84 3.97
C VAL A 39 -11.06 18.15 4.61
N ALA A 40 -10.42 18.51 5.72
CA ALA A 40 -10.53 19.82 6.35
C ALA A 40 -9.27 20.66 6.07
N ILE A 41 -9.47 21.94 5.72
CA ILE A 41 -8.37 22.89 5.51
C ILE A 41 -8.27 23.79 6.73
N ALA A 42 -7.37 23.47 7.66
CA ALA A 42 -7.21 24.17 8.93
C ALA A 42 -5.79 24.03 9.50
N CYS A 43 -5.33 25.03 10.25
CA CYS A 43 -4.15 24.88 11.10
C CYS A 43 -4.57 24.16 12.39
N TYR A 44 -4.02 22.96 12.64
CA TYR A 44 -4.36 22.18 13.83
C TYR A 44 -3.10 21.59 14.46
N SER A 45 -2.87 21.84 15.75
CA SER A 45 -1.76 21.27 16.56
C SER A 45 -0.31 21.47 16.03
N GLY A 46 -0.10 22.13 14.89
CA GLY A 46 1.22 22.34 14.28
C GLY A 46 1.75 21.18 13.43
N TYR A 47 1.22 19.96 13.60
CA TYR A 47 1.67 18.74 12.91
C TYR A 47 1.20 18.59 11.45
N ASN A 48 0.69 19.65 10.84
CA ASN A 48 0.38 19.71 9.41
C ASN A 48 1.20 20.78 8.65
N GLN A 49 2.30 21.28 9.23
CA GLN A 49 3.20 22.22 8.54
C GLN A 49 4.10 21.51 7.52
N GLU A 50 4.68 22.26 6.57
CA GLU A 50 5.69 21.75 5.61
C GLU A 50 5.29 20.44 4.90
N ASP A 51 4.12 20.43 4.25
CA ASP A 51 3.58 19.26 3.54
C ASP A 51 3.27 18.02 4.41
N SER A 52 3.26 18.16 5.73
CA SER A 52 2.68 17.12 6.61
C SER A 52 1.15 17.22 6.63
N VAL A 53 0.50 16.07 6.78
CA VAL A 53 -0.95 15.97 6.94
C VAL A 53 -1.28 15.26 8.25
N ILE A 54 -2.37 15.68 8.89
CA ILE A 54 -2.93 15.00 10.05
C ILE A 54 -3.99 14.03 9.54
N MET A 55 -3.94 12.77 9.97
CA MET A 55 -4.90 11.74 9.55
C MET A 55 -5.69 11.20 10.75
N ASN A 56 -6.95 10.83 10.51
CA ASN A 56 -7.80 10.21 11.51
C ASN A 56 -7.41 8.74 11.74
N GLN A 57 -6.86 8.43 12.91
CA GLN A 57 -6.49 7.07 13.31
C GLN A 57 -7.69 6.14 13.30
N SER A 58 -8.86 6.59 13.75
CA SER A 58 -10.07 5.76 13.74
C SER A 58 -10.52 5.41 12.32
N SER A 59 -10.30 6.28 11.33
CA SER A 59 -10.55 5.97 9.91
C SER A 59 -9.54 4.94 9.38
N ILE A 60 -8.26 5.06 9.74
CA ILE A 60 -7.21 4.05 9.41
C ILE A 60 -7.55 2.68 10.01
N ASP A 61 -8.00 2.66 11.26
CA ASP A 61 -8.39 1.45 12.00
C ASP A 61 -9.60 0.76 11.35
N ARG A 62 -10.51 1.55 10.76
CA ARG A 62 -11.66 1.07 9.99
C ARG A 62 -11.32 0.63 8.56
N GLY A 63 -10.11 0.90 8.08
CA GLY A 63 -9.61 0.39 6.80
C GLY A 63 -9.33 1.45 5.73
N LEU A 64 -9.35 2.74 6.07
CA LEU A 64 -8.96 3.81 5.15
C LEU A 64 -7.51 3.58 4.67
N PHE A 65 -7.32 3.64 3.36
CA PHE A 65 -6.06 3.48 2.63
C PHE A 65 -5.25 2.19 2.88
N ARG A 66 -5.86 1.14 3.45
CA ARG A 66 -5.18 -0.17 3.59
C ARG A 66 -4.91 -0.79 2.23
N SER A 67 -3.72 -1.36 2.06
CA SER A 67 -3.31 -2.03 0.83
C SER A 67 -2.70 -3.41 1.08
N LEU A 68 -2.82 -4.30 0.10
CA LEU A 68 -2.10 -5.57 0.02
C LEU A 68 -0.85 -5.37 -0.84
N PHE A 69 0.29 -5.69 -0.26
CA PHE A 69 1.55 -5.80 -0.98
C PHE A 69 1.83 -7.27 -1.29
N TYR A 70 2.06 -7.56 -2.56
CA TYR A 70 2.52 -8.86 -3.03
C TYR A 70 3.95 -8.77 -3.53
N ARG A 71 4.74 -9.82 -3.27
CA ARG A 71 6.05 -10.01 -3.88
C ARG A 71 6.18 -11.46 -4.35
N THR A 72 6.72 -11.64 -5.56
CA THR A 72 6.99 -12.97 -6.11
C THR A 72 8.49 -13.22 -6.16
N TYR A 73 8.92 -14.34 -5.60
CA TYR A 73 10.27 -14.88 -5.68
C TYR A 73 10.27 -15.98 -6.74
N ILE A 74 11.25 -15.94 -7.65
CA ILE A 74 11.34 -16.86 -8.77
C ILE A 74 12.70 -17.52 -8.71
N GLU A 75 12.69 -18.85 -8.66
CA GLU A 75 13.89 -19.67 -8.73
C GLU A 75 13.74 -20.71 -9.86
N GLN A 76 14.85 -21.08 -10.48
CA GLN A 76 14.90 -22.09 -11.52
C GLN A 76 16.11 -22.99 -11.30
N GLN A 77 15.96 -24.28 -11.58
CA GLN A 77 17.08 -25.22 -11.57
C GLN A 77 18.14 -24.80 -12.60
N GLN A 78 19.39 -24.68 -12.17
CA GLN A 78 20.51 -24.46 -13.07
C GLN A 78 21.30 -25.76 -13.26
N SER A 79 22.00 -25.83 -14.39
CA SER A 79 22.92 -26.92 -14.68
C SER A 79 24.23 -26.67 -13.96
N VAL A 80 24.65 -27.64 -13.15
CA VAL A 80 25.93 -27.61 -12.44
C VAL A 80 26.90 -28.48 -13.21
N GLY A 81 27.68 -27.87 -14.11
CA GLY A 81 28.64 -28.58 -14.95
C GLY A 81 27.96 -29.27 -16.12
N PHE A 82 28.46 -30.44 -16.52
CA PHE A 82 27.97 -31.15 -17.71
C PHE A 82 26.75 -32.06 -17.44
N ASN A 83 26.70 -32.74 -16.28
CA ASN A 83 25.71 -33.80 -16.03
C ASN A 83 24.88 -33.66 -14.74
N ALA A 84 25.05 -32.57 -13.97
CA ALA A 84 24.33 -32.39 -12.71
C ALA A 84 23.38 -31.20 -12.79
N LEU A 85 22.25 -31.29 -12.10
CA LEU A 85 21.24 -30.24 -11.98
C LEU A 85 21.07 -29.89 -10.49
N GLU A 86 20.73 -28.63 -10.23
CA GLU A 86 20.28 -28.23 -8.91
C GLU A 86 18.91 -28.84 -8.61
N GLU A 87 18.67 -29.21 -7.35
CA GLU A 87 17.42 -29.82 -6.92
C GLU A 87 16.70 -28.91 -5.92
N PHE A 88 15.36 -28.91 -6.01
CA PHE A 88 14.51 -28.33 -4.97
C PHE A 88 14.22 -29.45 -3.96
N GLU A 89 14.75 -29.28 -2.76
CA GLU A 89 14.60 -30.21 -1.65
C GLU A 89 14.90 -29.47 -0.35
N LYS A 90 14.48 -30.04 0.79
CA LYS A 90 14.81 -29.50 2.10
C LYS A 90 16.29 -29.74 2.44
N PRO A 91 17.13 -28.70 2.59
CA PRO A 91 18.53 -28.87 2.93
C PRO A 91 18.69 -29.44 4.34
N ARG A 92 19.37 -30.59 4.45
CA ARG A 92 19.70 -31.22 5.73
C ARG A 92 21.11 -30.84 6.14
N ARG A 93 21.27 -30.36 7.38
CA ARG A 93 22.56 -29.87 7.90
C ARG A 93 23.71 -30.90 7.82
N GLY A 94 23.40 -32.19 7.83
CA GLY A 94 24.41 -33.26 7.70
C GLY A 94 24.83 -33.58 6.27
N GLU A 95 24.06 -33.16 5.26
CA GLU A 95 24.29 -33.50 3.84
C GLU A 95 24.77 -32.29 3.03
N VAL A 96 24.55 -31.08 3.55
CA VAL A 96 24.71 -29.82 2.83
C VAL A 96 25.74 -28.91 3.49
N MET A 97 26.70 -28.40 2.71
CA MET A 97 27.67 -27.39 3.13
C MET A 97 27.17 -25.95 2.94
N ARG A 98 27.73 -25.04 3.76
CA ARG A 98 27.51 -23.58 3.69
C ARG A 98 26.03 -23.19 3.81
N THR A 99 25.33 -23.79 4.76
CA THR A 99 23.95 -23.42 5.07
C THR A 99 23.85 -21.93 5.38
N ARG A 100 22.84 -21.27 4.81
CA ARG A 100 22.59 -19.85 5.10
C ARG A 100 22.14 -19.66 6.56
N PRO A 101 22.42 -18.50 7.17
CA PRO A 101 21.74 -18.09 8.39
C PRO A 101 20.25 -17.91 8.05
N GLY A 102 19.39 -18.73 8.66
CA GLY A 102 17.96 -18.76 8.36
C GLY A 102 17.25 -20.00 8.90
N THR A 103 15.92 -19.93 8.92
CA THR A 103 15.06 -21.02 9.39
C THR A 103 14.64 -21.91 8.21
N TYR A 104 14.95 -23.20 8.27
CA TYR A 104 14.55 -24.21 7.28
C TYR A 104 13.36 -25.06 7.75
N GLU A 105 12.88 -24.85 8.98
CA GLU A 105 11.82 -25.65 9.60
C GLU A 105 10.49 -25.56 8.84
N LYS A 106 10.24 -24.40 8.21
CA LYS A 106 9.02 -24.09 7.48
C LYS A 106 8.95 -24.70 6.08
N LEU A 107 10.03 -25.34 5.63
CA LEU A 107 10.08 -26.03 4.34
C LEU A 107 9.50 -27.44 4.48
N ASP A 108 8.69 -27.83 3.52
CA ASP A 108 8.29 -29.22 3.30
C ASP A 108 9.44 -29.99 2.64
N ASP A 109 9.27 -31.31 2.47
CA ASP A 109 10.32 -32.19 1.93
C ASP A 109 10.71 -31.85 0.47
N ASP A 110 9.80 -31.22 -0.27
CA ASP A 110 10.04 -30.69 -1.63
C ASP A 110 10.87 -29.39 -1.64
N GLY A 111 11.28 -28.91 -0.46
CA GLY A 111 12.05 -27.69 -0.30
C GLY A 111 11.21 -26.42 -0.46
N LEU A 112 9.89 -26.46 -0.38
CA LEU A 112 9.03 -25.30 -0.53
C LEU A 112 8.22 -25.02 0.75
N VAL A 113 7.91 -23.75 1.00
CA VAL A 113 7.02 -23.39 2.11
C VAL A 113 5.56 -23.49 1.65
N PRO A 114 4.68 -24.22 2.35
CA PRO A 114 3.30 -24.37 1.92
C PRO A 114 2.52 -23.04 2.04
N PRO A 115 1.51 -22.80 1.18
CA PRO A 115 0.62 -21.65 1.28
C PRO A 115 -0.05 -21.53 2.65
N GLY A 116 -0.16 -20.31 3.18
CA GLY A 116 -0.74 -20.01 4.49
C GLY A 116 0.27 -19.88 5.63
N VAL A 117 1.52 -20.32 5.43
CA VAL A 117 2.57 -20.18 6.46
C VAL A 117 3.07 -18.74 6.55
N ARG A 118 3.30 -18.28 7.78
CA ARG A 118 3.89 -16.97 8.06
C ARG A 118 5.42 -17.03 7.96
N VAL A 119 6.00 -16.14 7.18
CA VAL A 119 7.45 -16.02 6.94
C VAL A 119 7.93 -14.60 7.29
N SER A 120 9.17 -14.49 7.78
CA SER A 120 9.75 -13.23 8.23
C SER A 120 11.27 -13.23 8.13
N GLY A 121 11.85 -12.08 7.77
CA GLY A 121 13.28 -11.84 7.88
C GLY A 121 14.12 -12.80 7.04
N GLU A 122 14.87 -13.66 7.73
CA GLU A 122 15.82 -14.62 7.13
C GLU A 122 15.23 -16.03 6.93
N ASP A 123 13.91 -16.18 7.05
CA ASP A 123 13.26 -17.47 6.75
C ASP A 123 13.52 -17.90 5.31
N ILE A 124 13.87 -19.18 5.14
CA ILE A 124 14.10 -19.77 3.83
C ILE A 124 12.74 -20.11 3.22
N ILE A 125 12.48 -19.57 2.02
CA ILE A 125 11.21 -19.75 1.32
C ILE A 125 11.31 -20.77 0.18
N ILE A 126 12.51 -20.96 -0.37
CA ILE A 126 12.82 -21.94 -1.41
C ILE A 126 14.13 -22.63 -1.03
N GLY A 127 14.02 -23.85 -0.54
CA GLY A 127 15.10 -24.81 -0.34
C GLY A 127 15.64 -25.29 -1.68
N LYS A 128 16.93 -25.10 -1.90
CA LYS A 128 17.59 -25.45 -3.15
C LYS A 128 19.03 -25.88 -2.90
N THR A 129 19.44 -26.97 -3.50
CA THR A 129 20.76 -27.56 -3.32
C THR A 129 21.46 -27.74 -4.66
N ALA A 130 22.77 -27.58 -4.65
CA ALA A 130 23.64 -27.76 -5.81
C ALA A 130 24.64 -28.90 -5.52
N PRO A 131 24.69 -29.97 -6.32
CA PRO A 131 25.69 -31.03 -6.14
C PRO A 131 27.10 -30.52 -6.45
N PHE A 132 28.11 -31.08 -5.78
CA PHE A 132 29.51 -30.76 -6.09
C PHE A 132 29.99 -31.51 -7.35
N GLN A 133 30.81 -30.85 -8.19
CA GLN A 133 31.22 -31.37 -9.51
C GLN A 133 32.38 -32.39 -9.49
N ALA A 134 33.16 -32.46 -8.42
CA ALA A 134 34.38 -33.27 -8.37
C ALA A 134 34.39 -34.28 -7.21
N PRO A 135 34.94 -35.50 -7.40
CA PRO A 135 35.15 -36.44 -6.32
C PRO A 135 36.14 -35.88 -5.28
N MET A 136 35.89 -36.25 -4.03
CA MET A 136 36.46 -35.74 -2.79
C MET A 136 37.99 -35.61 -2.77
N GLN A 137 38.48 -34.42 -2.42
CA GLN A 137 39.71 -34.29 -1.63
C GLN A 137 39.31 -34.00 -0.19
N GLU A 138 39.69 -34.88 0.74
CA GLU A 138 39.58 -34.63 2.19
C GLU A 138 40.33 -33.32 2.52
N ASN A 139 39.75 -32.48 3.38
CA ASN A 139 40.26 -31.16 3.79
C ASN A 139 40.23 -30.01 2.75
N ALA A 140 39.55 -30.18 1.61
CA ALA A 140 39.25 -29.05 0.73
C ALA A 140 38.26 -28.05 1.38
N GLU A 141 38.36 -26.76 1.04
CA GLU A 141 37.62 -25.65 1.68
C GLU A 141 37.90 -25.47 3.20
N GLY A 142 39.16 -25.57 3.62
CA GLY A 142 39.58 -25.17 4.99
C GLY A 142 39.18 -26.13 6.11
N GLY A 143 39.01 -27.42 5.82
CA GLY A 143 38.77 -28.46 6.82
C GLY A 143 37.32 -28.59 7.33
N GLN A 144 36.38 -27.81 6.79
CA GLN A 144 34.97 -27.85 7.20
C GLN A 144 34.13 -28.90 6.43
N ARG A 145 34.71 -29.56 5.44
CA ARG A 145 34.02 -30.52 4.57
C ARG A 145 34.23 -31.97 5.01
N THR A 146 33.15 -32.62 5.49
CA THR A 146 33.12 -34.05 5.83
C THR A 146 32.72 -34.90 4.61
N LYS A 147 32.89 -36.23 4.70
CA LYS A 147 32.45 -37.17 3.64
C LYS A 147 30.95 -37.14 3.38
N ASP A 148 30.18 -36.78 4.40
CA ASP A 148 28.71 -36.76 4.35
C ASP A 148 28.17 -35.54 3.58
N HIS A 149 28.99 -34.50 3.40
CA HIS A 149 28.62 -33.30 2.66
C HIS A 149 28.72 -33.48 1.14
N THR A 150 27.60 -33.89 0.53
CA THR A 150 27.48 -34.17 -0.91
C THR A 150 26.96 -32.98 -1.73
N LYS A 151 26.26 -32.03 -1.09
CA LYS A 151 25.61 -30.89 -1.75
C LYS A 151 26.01 -29.55 -1.10
N ARG A 152 25.82 -28.45 -1.82
CA ARG A 152 25.97 -27.06 -1.36
C ARG A 152 24.60 -26.39 -1.28
N ASP A 153 24.38 -25.58 -0.25
CA ASP A 153 23.15 -24.81 -0.13
C ASP A 153 23.14 -23.60 -1.07
N VAL A 154 22.12 -23.51 -1.92
CA VAL A 154 21.84 -22.39 -2.82
C VAL A 154 20.40 -21.87 -2.64
N SER A 155 19.82 -22.10 -1.46
CA SER A 155 18.45 -21.72 -1.11
C SER A 155 18.21 -20.21 -1.16
N ALA A 156 16.97 -19.81 -1.42
CA ALA A 156 16.54 -18.43 -1.45
C ALA A 156 15.79 -18.06 -0.15
N PRO A 157 16.31 -17.10 0.65
CA PRO A 157 15.60 -16.54 1.79
C PRO A 157 14.58 -15.48 1.37
N LEU A 158 13.68 -15.16 2.29
CA LEU A 158 12.93 -13.91 2.24
C LEU A 158 13.90 -12.71 2.35
N ARG A 159 13.44 -11.53 1.91
CA ARG A 159 14.21 -10.30 2.14
C ARG A 159 14.15 -9.97 3.64
N SER A 160 15.29 -9.65 4.24
CA SER A 160 15.44 -9.39 5.69
C SER A 160 14.49 -8.33 6.26
N THR A 161 14.14 -7.30 5.47
CA THR A 161 13.23 -6.22 5.89
C THR A 161 11.74 -6.54 5.66
N GLU A 162 11.42 -7.74 5.21
CA GLU A 162 10.07 -8.12 4.84
C GLU A 162 9.54 -9.25 5.73
N ALA A 163 8.22 -9.25 5.91
CA ALA A 163 7.49 -10.31 6.58
C ALA A 163 6.11 -10.40 5.95
N GLY A 164 5.55 -11.61 5.90
CA GLY A 164 4.27 -11.85 5.24
C GLY A 164 3.79 -13.27 5.39
N ILE A 165 2.80 -13.63 4.58
CA ILE A 165 2.23 -14.97 4.50
C ILE A 165 2.49 -15.49 3.09
N ILE A 166 2.85 -16.76 2.95
CA ILE A 166 2.90 -17.40 1.63
C ILE A 166 1.48 -17.44 1.07
N ASP A 167 1.27 -16.72 -0.03
CA ASP A 167 -0.03 -16.67 -0.70
C ASP A 167 -0.16 -17.86 -1.64
N ARG A 168 0.85 -18.09 -2.48
CA ARG A 168 0.84 -19.14 -3.50
C ARG A 168 2.22 -19.62 -3.87
N VAL A 169 2.29 -20.90 -4.23
CA VAL A 169 3.47 -21.55 -4.80
C VAL A 169 3.07 -22.12 -6.15
N LEU A 170 3.84 -21.82 -7.19
CA LEU A 170 3.65 -22.39 -8.52
C LEU A 170 4.91 -23.11 -8.95
N LEU A 171 4.75 -24.36 -9.35
CA LEU A 171 5.78 -25.18 -9.99
C LEU A 171 5.49 -25.21 -11.48
N THR A 172 6.48 -24.87 -12.29
CA THR A 172 6.42 -25.01 -13.75
C THR A 172 7.69 -25.68 -14.25
N THR A 173 7.63 -26.26 -15.44
CA THR A 173 8.81 -26.80 -16.12
C THR A 173 9.00 -26.04 -17.42
N THR A 174 10.18 -25.47 -17.62
CA THR A 174 10.54 -24.74 -18.84
C THR A 174 11.83 -25.35 -19.38
N GLU A 175 11.81 -25.82 -20.62
CA GLU A 175 12.98 -26.45 -21.27
C GLU A 175 13.58 -27.61 -20.45
N GLY A 176 12.72 -28.43 -19.83
CA GLY A 176 13.15 -29.58 -19.02
C GLY A 176 13.71 -29.22 -17.63
N LYS A 177 13.77 -27.93 -17.26
CA LYS A 177 14.19 -27.45 -15.94
C LYS A 177 12.99 -27.02 -15.11
N ARG A 178 12.92 -27.43 -13.85
CA ARG A 178 11.87 -26.97 -12.93
C ARG A 178 12.13 -25.52 -12.55
N SER A 179 11.07 -24.72 -12.52
CA SER A 179 11.06 -23.36 -11.98
C SER A 179 9.94 -23.24 -10.95
N VAL A 180 10.25 -22.58 -9.85
CA VAL A 180 9.34 -22.32 -8.75
C VAL A 180 9.10 -20.82 -8.66
N LYS A 181 7.84 -20.45 -8.49
CA LYS A 181 7.43 -19.08 -8.16
C LYS A 181 6.68 -19.09 -6.84
N VAL A 182 7.27 -18.49 -5.80
CA VAL A 182 6.65 -18.32 -4.48
C VAL A 182 6.20 -16.88 -4.33
N ARG A 183 4.89 -16.66 -4.17
CA ARG A 183 4.32 -15.34 -3.91
C ARG A 183 4.01 -15.18 -2.42
N THR A 184 4.51 -14.11 -1.83
CA THR A 184 4.17 -13.67 -0.48
C THR A 184 3.18 -12.51 -0.53
N ARG A 185 2.37 -12.37 0.51
CA ARG A 185 1.46 -11.25 0.70
C ARG A 185 1.60 -10.65 2.08
N THR A 186 1.46 -9.33 2.16
CA THR A 186 1.49 -8.57 3.41
C THR A 186 0.49 -7.43 3.35
N THR A 187 -0.29 -7.25 4.41
CA THR A 187 -1.13 -6.07 4.56
C THR A 187 -0.30 -4.88 5.01
N LYS A 188 -0.42 -3.76 4.31
CA LYS A 188 0.16 -2.48 4.65
C LYS A 188 -0.95 -1.56 5.13
N VAL A 189 -0.90 -1.23 6.41
CA VAL A 189 -1.75 -0.22 7.03
C VAL A 189 -1.01 1.11 6.95
N PRO A 190 -1.67 2.24 6.61
CA PRO A 190 -1.04 3.57 6.63
C PRO A 190 -0.31 3.86 7.95
N GLN A 191 0.90 4.38 7.85
CA GLN A 191 1.75 4.76 8.98
C GLN A 191 2.29 6.18 8.82
N ILE A 192 2.80 6.75 9.93
CA ILE A 192 3.53 8.02 9.91
C ILE A 192 4.68 7.93 8.91
N GLY A 193 4.81 8.94 8.05
CA GLY A 193 5.80 8.97 6.96
C GLY A 193 5.30 8.41 5.63
N ASP A 194 4.17 7.69 5.59
CA ASP A 194 3.56 7.29 4.32
C ASP A 194 3.07 8.50 3.53
N LYS A 195 3.23 8.43 2.21
CA LYS A 195 2.97 9.54 1.28
C LYS A 195 1.58 9.41 0.66
N PHE A 196 0.85 10.51 0.67
CA PHE A 196 -0.44 10.68 0.02
C PHE A 196 -0.40 11.86 -0.93
N ALA A 197 -1.25 11.84 -1.95
CA ALA A 197 -1.38 12.95 -2.87
C ALA A 197 -2.83 13.10 -3.33
N SER A 198 -3.24 14.34 -3.58
CA SER A 198 -4.48 14.63 -4.31
C SER A 198 -4.24 14.60 -5.82
N ARG A 199 -5.32 14.65 -6.60
CA ARG A 199 -5.28 14.81 -8.06
C ARG A 199 -4.65 16.11 -8.56
N HIS A 200 -4.43 17.09 -7.68
CA HIS A 200 -3.93 18.43 -8.02
C HIS A 200 -2.47 18.65 -7.67
N GLY A 201 -1.67 17.58 -7.57
CA GLY A 201 -0.23 17.66 -7.31
C GLY A 201 0.14 18.04 -5.87
N GLN A 202 -0.85 18.13 -4.98
CA GLN A 202 -0.62 18.31 -3.55
C GLN A 202 -0.21 16.97 -2.95
N LYS A 203 1.06 16.84 -2.55
CA LYS A 203 1.61 15.65 -1.91
C LYS A 203 2.01 15.96 -0.48
N GLY A 204 1.86 14.99 0.40
CA GLY A 204 2.26 15.12 1.79
C GLY A 204 2.46 13.78 2.48
N THR A 205 3.13 13.81 3.63
CA THR A 205 3.32 12.64 4.49
C THR A 205 2.44 12.74 5.73
N ILE A 206 1.98 11.60 6.25
CA ILE A 206 1.32 11.60 7.56
C ILE A 206 2.32 12.10 8.61
N GLY A 207 2.03 13.25 9.24
CA GLY A 207 2.84 13.82 10.31
C GLY A 207 2.47 13.24 11.68
N ILE A 208 1.16 13.18 11.96
CA ILE A 208 0.61 12.56 13.16
C ILE A 208 -0.78 11.99 12.86
N THR A 209 -1.22 11.05 13.69
CA THR A 209 -2.59 10.54 13.68
C THR A 209 -3.30 10.85 14.99
N TYR A 210 -4.57 11.25 14.91
CA TYR A 210 -5.44 11.44 16.09
C TYR A 210 -6.63 10.51 16.00
N ARG A 211 -7.09 10.01 17.14
CA ARG A 211 -8.36 9.26 17.18
C ARG A 211 -9.54 10.21 17.03
N GLN A 212 -10.70 9.67 16.69
CA GLN A 212 -11.91 10.44 16.39
C GLN A 212 -12.29 11.41 17.52
N GLU A 213 -12.06 11.05 18.78
CA GLU A 213 -12.33 11.89 19.95
C GLU A 213 -11.49 13.17 20.03
N ASP A 214 -10.26 13.16 19.51
CA ASP A 214 -9.33 14.29 19.59
C ASP A 214 -9.39 15.17 18.33
N MET A 215 -10.14 14.75 17.32
CA MET A 215 -10.31 15.44 16.05
C MET A 215 -11.38 16.54 16.14
N PRO A 216 -11.22 17.65 15.38
CA PRO A 216 -12.28 18.64 15.29
C PRO A 216 -13.50 18.07 14.57
N PHE A 217 -14.69 18.50 14.96
CA PHE A 217 -15.96 17.98 14.42
C PHE A 217 -16.95 19.10 14.10
N THR A 218 -17.83 18.89 13.12
CA THR A 218 -18.88 19.84 12.75
C THR A 218 -20.07 19.77 13.72
N THR A 219 -21.00 20.72 13.65
CA THR A 219 -22.26 20.66 14.42
C THR A 219 -23.05 19.37 14.18
N ASP A 220 -22.91 18.81 12.98
CA ASP A 220 -23.64 17.62 12.54
C ASP A 220 -22.89 16.33 12.88
N GLY A 221 -21.74 16.44 13.57
CA GLY A 221 -20.92 15.29 13.99
C GLY A 221 -19.99 14.76 12.92
N VAL A 222 -19.78 15.48 11.81
CA VAL A 222 -18.83 15.08 10.77
C VAL A 222 -17.42 15.32 11.27
N VAL A 223 -16.59 14.28 11.19
CA VAL A 223 -15.17 14.31 11.57
C VAL A 223 -14.34 14.10 10.31
N PRO A 224 -13.34 14.94 10.02
CA PRO A 224 -12.51 14.78 8.82
C PRO A 224 -11.61 13.54 8.93
N ASP A 225 -11.31 12.95 7.78
CA ASP A 225 -10.30 11.89 7.64
C ASP A 225 -8.89 12.47 7.56
N LEU A 226 -8.77 13.68 6.97
CA LEU A 226 -7.52 14.38 6.73
C LEU A 226 -7.65 15.86 7.08
N ILE A 227 -6.63 16.42 7.73
CA ILE A 227 -6.50 17.87 7.93
C ILE A 227 -5.23 18.35 7.23
N ILE A 228 -5.40 19.20 6.23
CA ILE A 228 -4.31 19.82 5.48
C ILE A 228 -4.13 21.28 5.88
N ASN A 229 -2.92 21.78 5.74
CA ASN A 229 -2.61 23.15 6.13
C ASN A 229 -3.03 24.17 5.06
N PRO A 230 -3.74 25.25 5.44
CA PRO A 230 -4.14 26.31 4.54
C PRO A 230 -3.00 26.93 3.72
N HIS A 231 -1.77 26.98 4.25
CA HIS A 231 -0.62 27.57 3.56
C HIS A 231 -0.26 26.87 2.24
N ALA A 232 -0.65 25.60 2.07
CA ALA A 232 -0.40 24.84 0.85
C ALA A 232 -1.25 25.29 -0.35
N ILE A 233 -2.34 26.03 -0.13
CA ILE A 233 -3.27 26.41 -1.20
C ILE A 233 -2.84 27.70 -1.92
N PRO A 234 -2.59 28.84 -1.24
CA PRO A 234 -2.19 30.08 -1.92
C PRO A 234 -0.83 29.96 -2.62
N SER A 235 0.12 29.25 -2.00
CA SER A 235 1.48 29.11 -2.52
C SER A 235 1.56 28.25 -3.79
N ARG A 236 0.70 27.23 -3.91
CA ARG A 236 0.67 26.31 -5.06
C ARG A 236 -0.39 26.69 -6.10
N MET A 237 -1.25 27.65 -5.79
CA MET A 237 -2.31 28.14 -6.68
C MET A 237 -3.24 27.02 -7.20
N THR A 238 -3.46 25.97 -6.41
CA THR A 238 -4.29 24.81 -6.79
C THR A 238 -5.77 25.07 -6.55
N ILE A 239 -6.34 26.07 -7.24
CA ILE A 239 -7.76 26.45 -7.05
C ILE A 239 -8.72 25.33 -7.46
N ALA A 240 -8.35 24.52 -8.46
CA ALA A 240 -9.13 23.38 -8.91
C ALA A 240 -9.36 22.33 -7.81
N HIS A 241 -8.45 22.23 -6.82
CA HIS A 241 -8.63 21.38 -5.65
C HIS A 241 -9.83 21.84 -4.81
N LEU A 242 -9.95 23.15 -4.56
CA LEU A 242 -11.08 23.71 -3.82
C LEU A 242 -12.40 23.54 -4.59
N ILE A 243 -12.36 23.72 -5.92
CA ILE A 243 -13.54 23.51 -6.79
C ILE A 243 -13.97 22.05 -6.75
N GLU A 244 -13.02 21.11 -6.82
CA GLU A 244 -13.30 19.67 -6.67
C GLU A 244 -13.98 19.38 -5.34
N CYS A 245 -13.50 19.92 -4.22
CA CYS A 245 -14.11 19.72 -2.92
C CYS A 245 -15.57 20.20 -2.87
N LEU A 246 -15.85 21.38 -3.43
CA LEU A 246 -17.21 21.93 -3.48
C LEU A 246 -18.13 21.09 -4.37
N LEU A 247 -17.67 20.73 -5.56
CA LEU A 247 -18.43 19.90 -6.50
C LEU A 247 -18.72 18.53 -5.88
N SER A 248 -17.71 17.90 -5.28
CA SER A 248 -17.83 16.58 -4.63
C SER A 248 -18.75 16.64 -3.40
N LYS A 249 -18.76 17.77 -2.67
CA LYS A 249 -19.72 17.98 -1.58
C LYS A 249 -21.14 18.04 -2.11
N VAL A 250 -21.40 18.82 -3.16
CA VAL A 250 -22.71 18.87 -3.82
C VAL A 250 -23.12 17.47 -4.30
N SER A 251 -22.23 16.76 -4.98
CA SER A 251 -22.44 15.38 -5.43
C SER A 251 -22.84 14.41 -4.33
N THR A 252 -22.23 14.55 -3.15
CA THR A 252 -22.54 13.71 -1.99
C THR A 252 -23.95 13.97 -1.45
N VAL A 253 -24.39 15.24 -1.44
CA VAL A 253 -25.69 15.62 -0.89
C VAL A 253 -26.83 15.40 -1.88
N THR A 254 -26.60 15.64 -3.18
CA THR A 254 -27.61 15.45 -4.22
C THR A 254 -27.71 14.01 -4.73
N GLY A 255 -26.69 13.18 -4.45
CA GLY A 255 -26.62 11.80 -4.94
C GLY A 255 -26.27 11.70 -6.43
N GLN A 256 -25.70 12.76 -7.03
CA GLN A 256 -25.31 12.81 -8.44
C GLN A 256 -23.78 12.85 -8.59
N GLU A 257 -23.24 12.23 -9.65
CA GLU A 257 -21.82 12.36 -9.98
C GLU A 257 -21.53 13.77 -10.52
N GLY A 258 -20.42 14.38 -10.08
CA GLY A 258 -20.02 15.71 -10.52
C GLY A 258 -19.21 15.66 -11.81
N ASP A 259 -19.53 16.52 -12.77
CA ASP A 259 -18.75 16.68 -14.01
C ASP A 259 -17.57 17.62 -13.79
N ALA A 260 -16.36 17.06 -13.82
CA ALA A 260 -15.09 17.77 -13.72
C ALA A 260 -14.40 17.98 -15.07
N THR A 261 -15.10 17.77 -16.19
CA THR A 261 -14.56 17.92 -17.55
C THR A 261 -14.14 19.38 -17.79
N PRO A 262 -12.94 19.62 -18.35
CA PRO A 262 -12.48 20.97 -18.65
C PRO A 262 -13.32 21.62 -19.77
N PHE A 263 -13.35 22.96 -19.79
CA PHE A 263 -14.03 23.77 -20.80
C PHE A 263 -15.55 23.50 -20.90
N THR A 264 -16.20 23.28 -19.76
CA THR A 264 -17.65 23.15 -19.63
C THR A 264 -18.26 24.44 -19.06
N ASP A 265 -19.59 24.54 -19.10
CA ASP A 265 -20.34 25.66 -18.54
C ASP A 265 -20.49 25.59 -17.01
N VAL A 266 -19.90 24.58 -16.35
CA VAL A 266 -19.98 24.42 -14.90
C VAL A 266 -19.16 25.49 -14.20
N THR A 267 -19.84 26.39 -13.47
CA THR A 267 -19.18 27.46 -12.71
C THR A 267 -19.25 27.23 -11.20
N VAL A 268 -18.31 27.84 -10.46
CA VAL A 268 -18.32 27.86 -8.99
C VAL A 268 -19.61 28.50 -8.45
N SER A 269 -20.18 29.47 -9.16
CA SER A 269 -21.46 30.10 -8.78
C SER A 269 -22.60 29.08 -8.80
N ASN A 270 -22.69 28.24 -9.83
CA ASN A 270 -23.71 27.19 -9.90
C ASN A 270 -23.56 26.18 -8.77
N ILE A 271 -22.32 25.74 -8.49
CA ILE A 271 -22.03 24.82 -7.37
C ILE A 271 -22.42 25.47 -6.03
N SER A 272 -22.13 26.76 -5.86
CA SER A 272 -22.45 27.53 -4.64
C SER A 272 -23.96 27.64 -4.40
N GLU A 273 -24.75 27.82 -5.46
CA GLU A 273 -26.22 27.87 -5.41
C GLU A 273 -26.81 26.50 -5.04
N LEU A 274 -26.33 25.43 -5.66
CA LEU A 274 -26.76 24.06 -5.35
C LEU A 274 -26.44 23.69 -3.89
N LEU A 275 -25.26 24.07 -3.41
CA LEU A 275 -24.86 23.82 -2.02
C LEU A 275 -25.74 24.59 -1.03
N LYS A 276 -26.11 25.84 -1.36
CA LYS A 276 -27.04 26.65 -0.57
C LYS A 276 -28.46 26.04 -0.57
N PHE A 277 -28.93 25.56 -1.73
CA PHE A 277 -30.22 24.88 -1.83
C PHE A 277 -30.26 23.61 -0.98
N ALA A 278 -29.13 22.92 -0.87
CA ALA A 278 -28.95 21.75 -0.01
C ALA A 278 -28.81 22.08 1.50
N GLY A 279 -28.95 23.35 1.90
CA GLY A 279 -28.90 23.76 3.32
C GLY A 279 -27.49 23.98 3.88
N TYR A 280 -26.45 23.89 3.06
CA TYR A 280 -25.07 24.16 3.47
C TYR A 280 -24.68 25.61 3.17
N GLN A 281 -23.57 26.06 3.76
CA GLN A 281 -22.98 27.32 3.33
C GLN A 281 -22.38 27.18 1.92
N SER A 282 -22.79 28.06 1.02
CA SER A 282 -22.45 28.16 -0.41
C SER A 282 -20.95 28.11 -0.72
N ARG A 283 -20.10 28.54 0.21
CA ARG A 283 -18.64 28.55 0.05
C ARG A 283 -17.93 27.34 0.66
N GLY A 284 -18.66 26.36 1.21
CA GLY A 284 -18.10 25.13 1.79
C GLY A 284 -17.47 25.28 3.18
N PHE A 285 -17.56 26.46 3.80
CA PHE A 285 -17.13 26.71 5.17
C PHE A 285 -18.16 26.22 6.18
N GLU A 286 -17.70 25.50 7.20
CA GLU A 286 -18.55 24.95 8.26
C GLU A 286 -18.04 25.37 9.64
N MET A 287 -18.97 25.44 10.59
CA MET A 287 -18.60 25.66 11.99
C MET A 287 -18.10 24.35 12.59
N MET A 288 -16.89 24.38 13.14
CA MET A 288 -16.28 23.22 13.80
C MET A 288 -16.00 23.50 15.27
N HIS A 289 -15.93 22.44 16.05
CA HIS A 289 -15.62 22.43 17.47
C HIS A 289 -14.28 21.75 17.71
N ASN A 290 -13.56 22.22 18.72
CA ASN A 290 -12.31 21.61 19.14
C ASN A 290 -12.59 20.30 19.90
N GLY A 291 -12.00 19.18 19.46
CA GLY A 291 -12.22 17.85 20.05
C GLY A 291 -11.80 17.72 21.52
N HIS A 292 -10.87 18.55 21.99
CA HIS A 292 -10.36 18.47 23.37
C HIS A 292 -11.18 19.30 24.36
N THR A 293 -11.65 20.48 23.94
CA THR A 293 -12.32 21.44 24.84
C THR A 293 -13.82 21.51 24.61
N GLY A 294 -14.33 20.97 23.50
CA GLY A 294 -15.72 21.11 23.05
C GLY A 294 -16.10 22.53 22.62
N ARG A 295 -15.19 23.51 22.74
CA ARG A 295 -15.45 24.89 22.36
C ARG A 295 -15.47 25.02 20.85
N LYS A 296 -16.41 25.83 20.36
CA LYS A 296 -16.47 26.24 18.96
C LYS A 296 -15.19 26.98 18.56
N LEU A 297 -14.64 26.66 17.39
CA LEU A 297 -13.52 27.38 16.82
C LEU A 297 -13.96 28.79 16.41
N ASN A 298 -13.10 29.79 16.64
CA ASN A 298 -13.39 31.18 16.27
C ASN A 298 -13.50 31.34 14.74
N ALA A 299 -12.75 30.54 13.97
CA ALA A 299 -12.81 30.51 12.52
C ALA A 299 -13.69 29.34 12.04
N GLN A 300 -14.36 29.56 10.91
CA GLN A 300 -14.99 28.49 10.14
C GLN A 300 -13.94 27.75 9.31
N VAL A 301 -14.15 26.46 9.09
CA VAL A 301 -13.20 25.59 8.40
C VAL A 301 -13.79 25.18 7.06
N PHE A 302 -12.99 25.25 5.99
CA PHE A 302 -13.38 24.70 4.70
C PHE A 302 -13.28 23.17 4.78
N LEU A 303 -14.40 22.49 4.53
CA LEU A 303 -14.53 21.04 4.63
C LEU A 303 -15.09 20.51 3.32
N GLY A 304 -14.65 19.34 2.86
CA GLY A 304 -15.30 18.68 1.72
C GLY A 304 -14.68 17.32 1.40
N PRO A 305 -15.42 16.45 0.70
CA PRO A 305 -14.88 15.21 0.19
C PRO A 305 -13.92 15.50 -0.99
N THR A 306 -12.83 14.74 -1.06
CA THR A 306 -11.83 14.81 -2.13
C THR A 306 -11.31 13.42 -2.44
N TYR A 307 -10.90 13.17 -3.68
CA TYR A 307 -10.33 11.89 -4.13
C TYR A 307 -8.80 11.91 -4.23
#